data_AF-A0A828SPN7-F1
#
_entry.id   AF-A0A828SPN7-F1
#
_cell.length_a   1.000
_cell.length_b   1.000
_cell.length_c   1.000
_cell.angle_alpha   90.00
_cell.angle_beta   90.00
_cell.angle_gamma   90.00
#
_symmetry.space_group_name_H-M   'P 1'
#
loop_
_entity.id
_entity.type
_entity.pdbx_description
1 polymer ?
#
loop_
_entity_poly.entity_id
_entity_poly.type
_entity_poly.pdbx_seq_one_letter_code
_entity_poly.pdbx_strand_id
1 'polypeptide(L)'
;MIAGQGTAAKELFEEVGDLDYLFVCLGGGGLLAGSALSARQLSPNCKIYGVEPALGNDGQMSFRKGEIVHIDTPPTIADGAQTQYLGKLTFPIIQQKVDDILTVTDEELINAMKFFAERMKMVVEPTGCLGFAAARNLKHELKGKRIGIIISGGNVDISKYAEFLSA
;
A
#
# COMPACT_ATOMS: atom_id res chain seq x y z
N MET A 1 -9.10 2.39 15.19
CA MET A 1 -8.01 2.63 14.21
C MET A 1 -8.52 2.55 12.76
N ILE A 2 -9.12 1.44 12.31
CA ILE A 2 -9.57 1.22 10.91
C ILE A 2 -10.35 2.40 10.31
N ALA A 3 -11.47 2.80 10.92
CA ALA A 3 -12.30 3.88 10.40
C ALA A 3 -11.57 5.22 10.29
N GLY A 4 -10.67 5.51 11.24
CA GLY A 4 -9.84 6.72 11.22
C GLY A 4 -8.88 6.73 10.03
N GLN A 5 -8.23 5.60 9.71
CA GLN A 5 -7.32 5.55 8.56
C GLN A 5 -8.05 5.68 7.21
N GLY A 6 -9.35 5.34 7.18
CA GLY A 6 -10.17 5.51 5.99
C GLY A 6 -10.40 6.97 5.58
N THR A 7 -10.16 7.94 6.47
CA THR A 7 -10.39 9.35 6.15
C THR A 7 -9.44 9.87 5.08
N ALA A 8 -8.20 9.39 5.03
CA ALA A 8 -7.25 9.76 3.99
C ALA A 8 -7.76 9.42 2.58
N ALA A 9 -8.32 8.22 2.40
CA ALA A 9 -8.93 7.84 1.13
C ALA A 9 -10.24 8.60 0.87
N LYS A 10 -11.04 8.87 1.91
CA LYS A 10 -12.25 9.69 1.80
C LYS A 10 -11.91 11.08 1.25
N GLU A 11 -10.94 11.76 1.85
CA GLU A 11 -10.49 13.09 1.45
C GLU A 11 -9.97 13.08 0.01
N LEU A 12 -9.18 12.06 -0.37
CA LEU A 12 -8.73 11.88 -1.75
C LEU A 12 -9.93 11.83 -2.73
N PHE A 13 -10.92 10.96 -2.49
CA PHE A 13 -12.08 10.84 -3.36
C PHE A 13 -12.97 12.10 -3.38
N GLU A 14 -13.09 12.80 -2.25
CA GLU A 14 -13.83 14.08 -2.18
C GLU A 14 -13.13 15.18 -3.00
N GLU A 15 -11.80 15.18 -3.06
CA GLU A 15 -11.03 16.17 -3.80
C GLU A 15 -10.97 15.87 -5.31
N VAL A 16 -10.69 14.62 -5.69
CA VAL A 16 -10.44 14.28 -7.10
C VAL A 16 -11.61 13.60 -7.80
N GLY A 17 -12.62 13.13 -7.07
CA GLY A 17 -13.73 12.34 -7.60
C GLY A 17 -13.32 10.89 -7.90
N ASP A 18 -14.05 10.25 -8.83
CA ASP A 18 -13.87 8.84 -9.17
C ASP A 18 -12.44 8.49 -9.63
N LEU A 19 -12.01 7.29 -9.23
CA LEU A 19 -10.74 6.67 -9.63
C LEU A 19 -11.00 5.27 -10.19
N ASP A 20 -10.22 4.87 -11.19
CA ASP A 20 -10.26 3.49 -11.70
C ASP A 20 -9.51 2.53 -10.76
N TYR A 21 -8.43 3.01 -10.12
CA TYR A 21 -7.56 2.21 -9.25
C TYR A 21 -7.15 2.99 -8.00
N LEU A 22 -7.04 2.30 -6.86
CA LEU A 22 -6.50 2.80 -5.61
C LEU A 22 -5.46 1.81 -5.07
N PHE A 23 -4.22 2.27 -4.90
CA PHE A 23 -3.12 1.49 -4.34
C PHE A 23 -2.84 1.93 -2.91
N VAL A 24 -2.82 0.96 -1.98
CA VAL A 24 -2.69 1.22 -0.55
C VAL A 24 -1.66 0.29 0.09
N CYS A 25 -0.76 0.85 0.89
CA CYS A 25 0.25 0.09 1.63
C CYS A 25 -0.42 -0.86 2.63
N LEU A 26 0.11 -2.09 2.75
CA LEU A 26 -0.43 -3.15 3.60
C LEU A 26 0.66 -3.68 4.55
N GLY A 27 0.36 -3.56 5.86
CA GLY A 27 0.94 -4.37 6.94
C GLY A 27 -0.20 -5.09 7.65
N GLY A 28 -0.53 -4.76 8.89
CA GLY A 28 -1.66 -5.37 9.62
C GLY A 28 -3.08 -5.09 9.07
N GLY A 29 -3.21 -4.31 7.99
CA GLY A 29 -4.45 -4.09 7.25
C GLY A 29 -5.32 -2.91 7.68
N GLY A 30 -4.90 -2.12 8.69
CA GLY A 30 -5.70 -1.01 9.21
C GLY A 30 -5.99 0.07 8.16
N LEU A 31 -4.95 0.51 7.44
CA LEU A 31 -5.06 1.49 6.37
C LEU A 31 -5.87 0.95 5.19
N LEU A 32 -5.49 -0.21 4.64
CA LEU A 32 -6.20 -0.84 3.52
C LEU A 32 -7.69 -1.08 3.81
N ALA A 33 -8.04 -1.63 4.97
CA ALA A 33 -9.44 -1.87 5.34
C ALA A 33 -10.23 -0.54 5.46
N GLY A 34 -9.64 0.49 6.06
CA GLY A 34 -10.25 1.81 6.15
C GLY A 34 -10.44 2.45 4.79
N SER A 35 -9.39 2.44 3.95
CA SER A 35 -9.44 2.95 2.59
C SER A 35 -10.47 2.22 1.73
N ALA A 36 -10.59 0.91 1.89
CA ALA A 36 -11.56 0.12 1.15
C ALA A 36 -13.02 0.45 1.52
N LEU A 37 -13.29 0.79 2.78
CA LEU A 37 -14.62 1.27 3.19
C LEU A 37 -14.97 2.59 2.49
N SER A 38 -14.05 3.55 2.48
CA SER A 38 -14.25 4.84 1.81
C SER A 38 -14.39 4.68 0.30
N ALA A 39 -13.51 3.91 -0.33
CA ALA A 39 -13.53 3.66 -1.77
C ALA A 39 -14.84 3.00 -2.22
N ARG A 40 -15.31 1.97 -1.51
CA ARG A 40 -16.59 1.31 -1.87
C ARG A 40 -17.80 2.21 -1.73
N GLN A 41 -17.74 3.21 -0.85
CA GLN A 41 -18.83 4.18 -0.67
C GLN A 41 -18.80 5.30 -1.73
N LEU A 42 -17.60 5.81 -2.05
CA LEU A 42 -17.45 7.02 -2.86
C LEU A 42 -17.16 6.73 -4.34
N SER A 43 -16.52 5.59 -4.63
CA SER A 43 -16.18 5.16 -5.99
C SER A 43 -16.33 3.62 -6.09
N PRO A 44 -17.57 3.10 -6.14
CA PRO A 44 -17.85 1.68 -5.96
C PRO A 44 -17.16 0.76 -6.99
N ASN A 45 -16.87 1.28 -8.18
CA ASN A 45 -16.21 0.56 -9.28
C ASN A 45 -14.67 0.67 -9.25
N CYS A 46 -14.10 1.45 -8.33
CA CYS A 46 -12.65 1.57 -8.18
C CYS A 46 -12.05 0.21 -7.81
N LYS A 47 -10.99 -0.21 -8.51
CA LYS A 47 -10.20 -1.37 -8.10
C LYS A 47 -9.30 -1.00 -6.94
N ILE A 48 -9.32 -1.76 -5.86
CA ILE A 48 -8.60 -1.48 -4.63
C ILE A 48 -7.54 -2.55 -4.45
N TYR A 49 -6.28 -2.14 -4.44
CA TYR A 49 -5.13 -3.03 -4.30
C TYR A 49 -4.36 -2.73 -3.02
N GLY A 50 -4.22 -3.77 -2.19
CA GLY A 50 -3.26 -3.79 -1.09
C GLY A 50 -1.87 -4.12 -1.62
N VAL A 51 -0.82 -3.57 -1.02
CA VAL A 51 0.56 -3.85 -1.45
C VAL A 51 1.46 -4.13 -0.25
N GLU A 52 2.10 -5.29 -0.27
CA GLU A 52 3.04 -5.78 0.76
C GLU A 52 4.47 -5.87 0.21
N PRO A 53 5.49 -5.86 1.09
CA PRO A 53 6.83 -6.30 0.69
C PRO A 53 6.80 -7.80 0.31
N ALA A 54 7.56 -8.19 -0.70
CA ALA A 54 7.53 -9.56 -1.23
C ALA A 54 7.92 -10.63 -0.20
N LEU A 55 8.78 -10.29 0.75
CA LEU A 55 9.19 -11.19 1.84
C LEU A 55 8.19 -11.22 3.00
N GLY A 56 7.26 -10.27 3.07
CA GLY A 56 6.21 -10.15 4.09
C GLY A 56 4.81 -10.24 3.47
N ASN A 57 4.55 -11.28 2.68
CA ASN A 57 3.32 -11.42 1.90
C ASN A 57 2.21 -12.19 2.64
N ASP A 58 2.13 -12.08 3.97
CA ASP A 58 1.15 -12.81 4.78
C ASP A 58 -0.29 -12.43 4.43
N GLY A 59 -0.55 -11.15 4.12
CA GLY A 59 -1.86 -10.69 3.69
C GLY A 59 -2.25 -11.24 2.33
N GLN A 60 -1.33 -11.26 1.36
CA GLN A 60 -1.56 -11.87 0.06
C GLN A 60 -1.88 -13.37 0.21
N MET A 61 -1.08 -14.10 0.98
CA MET A 61 -1.33 -15.51 1.27
C MET A 61 -2.69 -15.70 1.93
N SER A 62 -3.02 -14.86 2.90
CA SER A 62 -4.30 -14.90 3.62
C SER A 62 -5.49 -14.64 2.68
N PHE A 63 -5.37 -13.64 1.80
CA PHE A 63 -6.42 -13.27 0.86
C PHE A 63 -6.67 -14.37 -0.17
N ARG A 64 -5.62 -15.03 -0.67
CA ARG A 64 -5.74 -16.18 -1.57
C ARG A 64 -6.30 -17.42 -0.89
N LYS A 65 -5.90 -17.67 0.35
CA LYS A 65 -6.31 -18.87 1.11
C LYS A 65 -7.72 -18.73 1.69
N GLY A 66 -8.17 -17.51 1.93
CA GLY A 66 -9.44 -17.21 2.58
C GLY A 66 -9.41 -17.30 4.11
N GLU A 67 -8.24 -17.48 4.71
CA GLU A 67 -8.00 -17.52 6.15
C GLU A 67 -6.67 -16.84 6.50
N ILE A 68 -6.51 -16.39 7.74
CA ILE A 68 -5.29 -15.68 8.18
C ILE A 68 -4.10 -16.64 8.20
N VAL A 69 -3.08 -16.33 7.40
CA VAL A 69 -1.78 -16.97 7.37
C VAL A 69 -0.82 -16.25 8.30
N HIS A 70 0.05 -17.00 8.96
CA HIS A 70 1.10 -16.47 9.83
C HIS A 70 2.47 -16.79 9.24
N ILE A 71 3.38 -15.82 9.30
CA ILE A 71 4.78 -15.94 8.88
C ILE A 71 5.70 -15.48 10.02
N ASP A 72 6.99 -15.81 9.91
CA ASP A 72 8.01 -15.16 10.75
C ASP A 72 8.16 -13.69 10.34
N THR A 73 8.73 -12.86 11.23
CA THR A 73 8.96 -11.44 10.93
C THR A 73 9.79 -11.29 9.66
N PRO A 74 9.27 -10.63 8.60
CA PRO A 74 9.93 -10.61 7.31
C PRO A 74 11.14 -9.67 7.32
N PRO A 75 12.29 -10.07 6.74
CA PRO A 75 13.47 -9.21 6.66
C PRO A 75 13.36 -8.27 5.45
N THR A 76 12.73 -7.10 5.63
CA THR A 76 12.53 -6.07 4.60
C THR A 76 12.81 -4.68 5.16
N ILE A 77 13.20 -3.74 4.28
CA ILE A 77 13.33 -2.32 4.62
C ILE A 77 11.99 -1.63 4.92
N ALA A 78 10.86 -2.24 4.55
CA ALA A 78 9.51 -1.75 4.85
C ALA A 78 9.11 -2.08 6.29
N ASP A 79 9.73 -1.37 7.24
CA ASP A 79 9.57 -1.53 8.69
C ASP A 79 8.11 -1.48 9.17
N GLY A 80 7.30 -0.58 8.59
CA GLY A 80 5.86 -0.45 8.87
C GLY A 80 5.00 -1.59 8.33
N ALA A 81 5.57 -2.51 7.55
CA ALA A 81 4.91 -3.68 6.97
C ALA A 81 5.55 -5.02 7.40
N GLN A 82 6.32 -5.05 8.49
CA GLN A 82 6.88 -6.29 9.05
C GLN A 82 5.91 -7.09 9.94
N THR A 83 4.61 -6.99 9.67
CA THR A 83 3.63 -7.78 10.41
C THR A 83 3.75 -9.26 10.08
N GLN A 84 3.37 -10.11 11.03
CA GLN A 84 3.42 -11.57 10.87
C GLN A 84 2.09 -12.15 10.34
N TYR A 85 1.01 -11.38 10.45
CA TYR A 85 -0.34 -11.76 10.05
C TYR A 85 -1.27 -10.52 10.03
N LEU A 86 -2.35 -10.60 9.26
CA LEU A 86 -3.41 -9.58 9.24
C LEU A 86 -4.27 -9.56 10.52
N GLY A 87 -4.72 -8.38 10.90
CA GLY A 87 -5.63 -8.22 12.06
C GLY A 87 -6.98 -8.92 11.88
N LYS A 88 -7.53 -9.47 12.97
CA LYS A 88 -8.84 -10.17 12.98
C LYS A 88 -10.01 -9.30 12.52
N LEU A 89 -9.91 -7.98 12.69
CA LEU A 89 -10.94 -7.02 12.26
C LEU A 89 -10.70 -6.49 10.84
N THR A 90 -9.45 -6.46 10.37
CA THR A 90 -9.09 -5.93 9.05
C THR A 90 -9.29 -6.99 7.98
N PHE A 91 -8.93 -8.24 8.26
CA PHE A 91 -9.02 -9.33 7.29
C PHE A 91 -10.41 -9.54 6.69
N PRO A 92 -11.52 -9.61 7.47
CA PRO A 92 -12.85 -9.77 6.89
C PRO A 92 -13.26 -8.62 5.97
N ILE A 93 -12.83 -7.39 6.29
CA ILE A 93 -13.08 -6.21 5.44
C ILE A 93 -12.28 -6.31 4.15
N ILE A 94 -11.00 -6.66 4.25
CA ILE A 94 -10.10 -6.83 3.11
C ILE A 94 -10.66 -7.91 2.17
N GLN A 95 -11.02 -9.08 2.70
CA GLN A 95 -11.57 -10.19 1.91
C GLN A 95 -12.85 -9.80 1.14
N GLN A 96 -13.70 -8.95 1.73
CA GLN A 96 -14.96 -8.55 1.09
C GLN A 96 -14.85 -7.35 0.15
N LYS A 97 -13.85 -6.47 0.37
CA LYS A 97 -13.83 -5.14 -0.27
C LYS A 97 -12.60 -4.86 -1.10
N VAL A 98 -11.53 -5.63 -0.99
CA VAL A 98 -10.29 -5.44 -1.76
C VAL A 98 -10.31 -6.37 -2.97
N ASP A 99 -9.85 -5.88 -4.12
CA ASP A 99 -9.85 -6.65 -5.37
C ASP A 99 -8.61 -7.53 -5.50
N ASP A 100 -7.47 -7.07 -5.00
CA ASP A 100 -6.24 -7.85 -5.02
C ASP A 100 -5.20 -7.38 -3.97
N ILE A 101 -4.23 -8.24 -3.68
CA ILE A 101 -3.03 -7.91 -2.93
C ILE A 101 -1.80 -8.24 -3.77
N LEU A 102 -0.99 -7.22 -4.00
CA LEU A 102 0.23 -7.27 -4.78
C LEU A 102 1.44 -7.25 -3.86
N THR A 103 2.59 -7.62 -4.40
CA THR A 103 3.87 -7.56 -3.69
C THR A 103 4.92 -6.83 -4.50
N VAL A 104 5.87 -6.20 -3.82
CA VAL A 104 7.04 -5.55 -4.41
C VAL A 104 8.30 -5.85 -3.61
N THR A 105 9.43 -5.83 -4.28
CA THR A 105 10.76 -6.06 -3.71
C THR A 105 11.33 -4.80 -3.06
N ASP A 106 12.28 -4.97 -2.15
CA ASP A 106 13.00 -3.85 -1.52
C ASP A 106 13.73 -2.99 -2.57
N GLU A 107 14.22 -3.59 -3.67
CA GLU A 107 14.84 -2.86 -4.79
C GLU A 107 13.83 -1.93 -5.47
N GLU A 108 12.58 -2.37 -5.66
CA GLU A 108 11.50 -1.54 -6.22
C GLU A 108 11.11 -0.42 -5.25
N LEU A 109 11.15 -0.66 -3.94
CA LEU A 109 10.95 0.38 -2.93
C LEU A 109 12.03 1.45 -2.99
N ILE A 110 13.32 1.06 -3.08
CA ILE A 110 14.44 2.01 -3.23
C ILE A 110 14.27 2.84 -4.50
N ASN A 111 13.92 2.21 -5.62
CA ASN A 111 13.66 2.90 -6.88
C ASN A 111 12.46 3.86 -6.80
N ALA A 112 11.43 3.52 -6.02
CA ALA A 112 10.30 4.39 -5.74
C ALA A 112 10.70 5.58 -4.85
N MET A 113 11.50 5.37 -3.81
CA MET A 113 12.04 6.42 -2.93
C MET A 113 12.85 7.45 -3.74
N LYS A 114 13.76 6.98 -4.59
CA LYS A 114 14.53 7.83 -5.50
C LYS A 114 13.62 8.65 -6.41
N PHE A 115 12.59 8.03 -6.99
CA PHE A 115 11.63 8.74 -7.82
C PHE A 115 10.91 9.85 -7.06
N PHE A 116 10.42 9.57 -5.85
CA PHE A 116 9.76 10.59 -5.02
C PHE A 116 10.69 11.76 -4.71
N ALA A 117 11.94 11.49 -4.33
CA ALA A 117 12.94 12.51 -4.07
C ALA A 117 13.28 13.34 -5.33
N GLU A 118 13.57 12.66 -6.45
CA GLU A 118 14.06 13.29 -7.67
C GLU A 118 12.97 13.97 -8.50
N ARG A 119 11.73 13.49 -8.47
CA ARG A 119 10.68 13.95 -9.39
C ARG A 119 9.56 14.69 -8.68
N MET A 120 9.20 14.26 -7.48
CA MET A 120 8.10 14.86 -6.70
C MET A 120 8.57 15.74 -5.55
N LYS A 121 9.87 15.68 -5.20
CA LYS A 121 10.51 16.47 -4.15
C LYS A 121 9.93 16.18 -2.77
N MET A 122 9.54 14.93 -2.54
CA MET A 122 8.98 14.45 -1.29
C MET A 122 9.95 13.45 -0.64
N VAL A 123 10.02 13.48 0.68
CA VAL A 123 10.65 12.42 1.48
C VAL A 123 9.59 11.39 1.78
N VAL A 124 9.82 10.15 1.35
CA VAL A 124 8.90 9.03 1.55
C VAL A 124 9.69 7.87 2.15
N GLU A 125 9.17 7.27 3.22
CA GLU A 125 9.80 6.11 3.86
C GLU A 125 9.58 4.85 3.00
N PRO A 126 10.36 3.77 3.19
CA PRO A 126 10.23 2.57 2.35
C PRO A 126 8.81 2.00 2.33
N THR A 127 8.16 1.90 3.50
CA THR A 127 6.77 1.43 3.61
C THR A 127 5.80 2.31 2.83
N GLY A 128 5.98 3.64 2.86
CA GLY A 128 5.17 4.60 2.12
C GLY A 128 5.29 4.49 0.60
N CYS A 129 6.27 3.74 0.09
CA CYS A 129 6.50 3.54 -1.34
C CYS A 129 5.77 2.32 -1.92
N LEU A 130 5.23 1.42 -1.09
CA LEU A 130 4.61 0.15 -1.52
C LEU A 130 3.57 0.37 -2.63
N GLY A 131 2.57 1.22 -2.36
CA GLY A 131 1.49 1.50 -3.31
C GLY A 131 1.98 2.01 -4.67
N PHE A 132 2.95 2.93 -4.67
CA PHE A 132 3.51 3.48 -5.90
C PHE A 132 4.37 2.47 -6.67
N ALA A 133 5.19 1.69 -5.97
CA ALA A 133 6.03 0.66 -6.58
C ALA A 133 5.17 -0.36 -7.36
N ALA A 134 4.08 -0.85 -6.77
CA ALA A 134 3.18 -1.77 -7.46
C ALA A 134 2.46 -1.12 -8.65
N ALA A 135 2.03 0.13 -8.52
CA ALA A 135 1.41 0.86 -9.64
C ALA A 135 2.37 0.99 -10.84
N ARG A 136 3.67 1.19 -10.60
CA ARG A 136 4.68 1.23 -11.67
C ARG A 136 4.82 -0.09 -12.41
N ASN A 137 4.68 -1.21 -11.71
CA ASN A 137 4.73 -2.55 -12.32
C ASN A 137 3.54 -2.79 -13.26
N LEU A 138 2.39 -2.18 -12.94
CA LEU A 138 1.16 -2.27 -13.74
C LEU A 138 1.00 -1.13 -14.77
N LYS A 139 2.04 -0.33 -15.04
CA LYS A 139 1.96 0.88 -15.89
C LYS A 139 1.25 0.70 -17.24
N HIS A 140 1.35 -0.49 -17.85
CA HIS A 140 0.71 -0.79 -19.13
C HIS A 140 -0.81 -0.95 -18.99
N GLU A 141 -1.27 -1.59 -17.91
CA GLU A 141 -2.69 -1.77 -17.59
C GLU A 141 -3.34 -0.48 -17.13
N LEU A 142 -2.55 0.40 -16.49
CA LEU A 142 -3.01 1.68 -15.97
C LEU A 142 -3.06 2.80 -17.02
N LYS A 143 -2.71 2.52 -18.28
CA LYS A 143 -2.66 3.55 -19.33
C LYS A 143 -4.04 4.14 -19.59
N GLY A 144 -4.16 5.47 -19.45
CA GLY A 144 -5.42 6.20 -19.67
C GLY A 144 -6.41 6.08 -18.50
N LYS A 145 -5.98 5.55 -17.36
CA LYS A 145 -6.79 5.36 -16.15
C LYS A 145 -6.49 6.44 -15.10
N ARG A 146 -7.46 6.72 -14.25
CA ARG A 146 -7.32 7.60 -13.08
C ARG A 146 -6.89 6.76 -11.88
N ILE A 147 -5.72 7.06 -11.33
CA ILE A 147 -5.08 6.22 -10.30
C ILE A 147 -4.85 7.04 -9.03
N GLY A 148 -5.34 6.54 -7.90
CA GLY A 148 -5.02 7.02 -6.57
C GLY A 148 -3.93 6.18 -5.94
N ILE A 149 -2.99 6.85 -5.26
CA ILE A 149 -1.87 6.21 -4.57
C ILE A 149 -1.77 6.82 -3.19
N ILE A 150 -1.92 5.99 -2.16
CA ILE A 150 -1.76 6.43 -0.77
C ILE A 150 -0.27 6.41 -0.40
N ILE A 151 0.27 7.58 -0.09
CA ILE A 151 1.61 7.74 0.49
C ILE A 151 1.45 7.71 2.01
N SER A 152 1.78 6.58 2.64
CA SER A 152 1.41 6.36 4.06
C SER A 152 2.29 7.12 5.07
N GLY A 153 3.52 7.46 4.71
CA GLY A 153 4.48 8.05 5.65
C GLY A 153 5.80 8.47 5.01
N GLY A 154 6.56 9.24 5.77
CA GLY A 154 7.86 9.80 5.39
C GLY A 154 8.86 9.80 6.55
N ASN A 155 8.63 8.98 7.58
CA ASN A 155 9.44 8.95 8.79
C ASN A 155 10.61 7.98 8.61
N VAL A 156 11.77 8.52 8.27
CA VAL A 156 12.97 7.72 8.04
C VAL A 156 14.18 8.41 8.66
N ASP A 157 15.10 7.63 9.23
CA ASP A 157 16.40 8.16 9.66
C ASP A 157 17.13 8.75 8.45
N ILE A 158 17.57 10.01 8.56
CA ILE A 158 18.19 10.73 7.43
C ILE A 158 19.44 10.02 6.90
N SER A 159 20.20 9.36 7.77
CA SER A 159 21.40 8.62 7.37
C SER A 159 21.03 7.39 6.53
N LYS A 160 20.02 6.62 6.99
CA LYS A 160 19.48 5.49 6.21
C LYS A 160 18.84 5.94 4.91
N TYR A 161 18.11 7.06 4.92
CA TYR A 161 17.51 7.61 3.72
C TYR A 161 18.57 7.97 2.68
N ALA A 162 19.64 8.65 3.10
CA ALA A 162 20.76 8.98 2.22
C ALA A 162 21.44 7.71 1.66
N GLU A 163 21.59 6.67 2.48
CA GLU A 163 22.09 5.36 2.02
C GLU A 163 21.20 4.77 0.93
N PHE A 164 19.88 4.72 1.14
CA PHE A 164 18.93 4.22 0.13
C PHE A 164 18.94 5.04 -1.16
N LEU A 165 19.10 6.37 -1.07
CA LEU A 165 19.19 7.21 -2.27
C LEU A 165 20.53 7.03 -3.02
N SER A 166 21.57 6.53 -2.35
CA SER A 166 22.91 6.36 -2.92
C SER A 166 23.18 4.95 -3.43
N ALA A 167 22.38 3.96 -3.03
CA ALA A 167 22.48 2.55 -3.44
C ALA A 167 21.95 2.33 -4.86
#